data_AF-A0AAQ2NIM1-F1
#
_entry.id   AF-A0AAQ2NIM1-F1
#
_cell.length_a   1.000
_cell.length_b   1.000
_cell.length_c   1.000
_cell.angle_alpha   90.00
_cell.angle_beta   90.00
_cell.angle_gamma   90.00
#
_symmetry.space_group_name_H-M   'P 1'
#
loop_
_entity.id
_entity.type
_entity.pdbx_description
1 polymer ?
#
loop_
_entity_poly.entity_id
_entity_poly.type
_entity_poly.pdbx_seq_one_letter_code
_entity_poly.pdbx_strand_id
1 'polypeptide(L)'
;MSDVKMLGDYGCYIDESNVISFQVGDNPRTGIDDPGFSVGDYNPLPDMQWQSINGYQVCSRGYNNMKCEEVAADLKKNRLLPRLITKQVNMLYGKGPAVYQTVFSDGKFKREWVECPEIMNWLDSWKDRGLESDYKEVAKALIKDFYYFRDYFVKWRFSVGRNLGALPVAGIEAMENRHCRLATTKKDVATDLVYYRDFRFIAVGRWNYGISNFKIYPKFNLAEVANYKYAAISHHREKSVDEFYGVNETHEGTKEYIRGSNATARYINSFLRNSLAAKIHIIIPNAWINAKRTQIQKLCDENKKRDKDGVKLYVFNGIDIGTEFKESTLIKYIQSELRKISQYLSGADNQGKAYATISFKSSSNEEERWRIETVDLKYKEYIESLISYDKRADEVLLSSVGLDSSISSVGKDGVISKSGSDAYYNYLIYLMSLTPDEEICCEPFNWAIQINFPALYKQGYRLGFYREIPSRQEDVKPNERLNQQES
;
A
#
# COMPACT_ATOMS: atom_id res chain seq x y z
N MET A 1 30.20 43.44 -17.18
CA MET A 1 30.84 42.42 -16.29
C MET A 1 29.76 41.41 -15.94
N SER A 2 29.81 40.18 -16.46
CA SER A 2 28.83 39.14 -16.16
C SER A 2 29.17 38.50 -14.80
N ASP A 3 28.22 38.54 -13.87
CA ASP A 3 28.39 38.01 -12.51
C ASP A 3 27.27 37.01 -12.24
N VAL A 4 27.62 35.73 -12.08
CA VAL A 4 26.67 34.67 -11.69
C VAL A 4 26.78 34.51 -10.19
N LYS A 5 25.76 34.96 -9.45
CA LYS A 5 25.66 34.74 -8.01
C LYS A 5 24.58 33.70 -7.72
N MET A 6 25.00 32.56 -7.17
CA MET A 6 24.08 31.58 -6.61
C MET A 6 23.85 31.85 -5.13
N LEU A 7 22.59 31.86 -4.71
CA LEU A 7 22.15 31.91 -3.32
C LEU A 7 21.15 30.77 -3.11
N GLY A 8 21.66 29.57 -2.80
CA GLY A 8 20.84 28.35 -2.73
C GLY A 8 20.26 27.95 -4.09
N ASP A 9 18.99 27.56 -4.13
CA ASP A 9 18.26 27.09 -5.33
C ASP A 9 17.81 28.23 -6.28
N TYR A 10 18.32 29.44 -6.07
CA TYR A 10 18.03 30.62 -6.91
C TYR A 10 19.22 30.94 -7.82
N GLY A 11 18.96 30.89 -9.13
CA GLY A 11 19.87 31.39 -10.16
C GLY A 11 19.40 32.75 -10.67
N CYS A 12 20.27 33.76 -10.58
CA CYS A 12 20.06 35.06 -11.21
C CYS A 12 21.15 35.27 -12.25
N TYR A 13 20.76 35.45 -13.51
CA TYR A 13 21.65 35.93 -14.55
C TYR A 13 21.32 37.39 -14.84
N ILE A 14 22.30 38.26 -14.57
CA ILE A 14 22.21 39.70 -14.82
C ILE A 14 23.29 40.04 -15.83
N ASP A 15 22.86 40.50 -17.01
CA ASP A 15 23.72 41.29 -17.91
C ASP A 15 23.16 42.70 -18.08
N GLU A 16 23.89 43.57 -18.78
CA GLU A 16 23.55 44.99 -18.99
C GLU A 16 22.20 45.22 -19.71
N SER A 17 21.58 44.16 -20.21
CA SER A 17 20.39 44.16 -21.06
C SER A 17 19.31 43.13 -20.67
N ASN A 18 19.61 42.13 -19.83
CA ASN A 18 18.65 41.09 -19.43
C ASN A 18 18.70 40.75 -17.94
N VAL A 19 17.52 40.55 -17.34
CA VAL A 19 17.36 39.92 -16.03
C VAL A 19 16.50 38.67 -16.22
N ILE A 20 17.09 37.49 -16.07
CA ILE A 20 16.36 36.22 -16.03
C ILE A 20 16.50 35.65 -14.63
N SER A 21 15.37 35.47 -13.96
CA SER A 21 15.27 34.70 -12.72
C SER A 21 14.43 33.46 -12.98
N PHE A 22 14.93 32.28 -12.64
CA PHE A 22 14.13 31.06 -12.63
C PHE A 22 14.36 30.28 -11.33
N GLN A 23 13.35 29.50 -10.95
CA GLN A 23 13.34 28.62 -9.79
C GLN A 23 12.97 27.22 -10.27
N VAL A 24 13.72 26.19 -9.84
CA VAL A 24 13.38 24.79 -10.05
C VAL A 24 13.65 24.03 -8.75
N GLY A 25 12.61 23.51 -8.10
CA GLY A 25 12.72 22.65 -6.91
C GLY A 25 11.58 22.85 -5.90
N ASP A 26 11.14 21.74 -5.30
CA ASP A 26 9.96 21.65 -4.41
C ASP A 26 10.33 21.63 -2.91
N ASN A 27 11.62 21.73 -2.54
CA ASN A 27 12.03 21.70 -1.13
C ASN A 27 13.48 22.22 -0.87
N PRO A 28 13.70 23.31 -0.12
CA PRO A 28 15.05 23.88 0.13
C PRO A 28 15.94 23.07 1.10
N ARG A 29 15.52 21.87 1.53
CA ARG A 29 16.31 20.98 2.42
C ARG A 29 16.74 19.67 1.78
N THR A 30 16.23 19.34 0.61
CA THR A 30 16.53 18.12 -0.12
C THR A 30 16.67 18.55 -1.57
N GLY A 31 17.89 18.49 -2.11
CA GLY A 31 18.14 18.84 -3.51
C GLY A 31 17.30 17.98 -4.48
N ILE A 32 17.44 18.26 -5.77
CA ILE A 32 16.85 17.43 -6.84
C ILE A 32 17.28 15.98 -6.61
N ASP A 33 16.32 15.09 -6.33
CA ASP A 33 16.56 13.65 -6.48
C ASP A 33 16.93 13.41 -7.93
N ASP A 34 18.17 13.03 -8.19
CA ASP A 34 18.67 12.70 -9.53
C ASP A 34 18.04 11.37 -9.97
N PRO A 35 17.05 11.38 -10.89
CA PRO A 35 16.39 10.15 -11.32
C PRO A 35 17.34 9.22 -12.10
N GLY A 36 18.49 9.75 -12.56
CA GLY A 36 19.52 9.01 -13.29
C GLY A 36 20.59 8.39 -12.40
N PHE A 37 20.66 8.76 -11.12
CA PHE A 37 21.56 8.21 -10.11
C PHE A 37 20.81 7.52 -8.96
N SER A 38 19.71 6.84 -9.29
CA SER A 38 19.43 5.59 -8.57
C SER A 38 20.55 4.65 -8.99
N VAL A 39 21.64 4.62 -8.20
CA VAL A 39 22.59 3.52 -8.24
C VAL A 39 21.70 2.31 -8.06
N GLY A 40 21.45 1.59 -9.16
CA GLY A 40 20.68 0.37 -9.10
C GLY A 40 21.36 -0.47 -8.04
N ASP A 41 20.66 -0.67 -6.92
CA ASP A 41 21.04 -1.60 -5.87
C ASP A 41 20.91 -3.02 -6.43
N TYR A 42 21.72 -3.32 -7.44
CA TYR A 42 22.06 -4.64 -7.93
C TYR A 42 23.30 -5.15 -7.17
N ASN A 43 23.42 -4.78 -5.90
CA ASN A 43 23.99 -5.69 -4.92
C ASN A 43 22.81 -6.48 -4.34
N PRO A 44 22.48 -7.67 -4.87
CA PRO A 44 21.54 -8.55 -4.21
C PRO A 44 22.24 -9.05 -2.94
N LEU A 45 22.23 -8.23 -1.89
CA LEU A 45 22.43 -8.76 -0.56
C LEU A 45 21.40 -9.88 -0.42
N PRO A 46 21.81 -11.09 -0.01
CA PRO A 46 20.87 -12.18 0.15
C PRO A 46 19.70 -11.71 1.01
N ASP A 47 18.46 -12.00 0.61
CA ASP A 47 17.28 -11.69 1.40
C ASP A 47 17.38 -12.30 2.82
N MET A 48 18.19 -13.35 2.95
CA MET A 48 18.54 -13.96 4.21
C MET A 48 19.74 -13.28 4.88
N GLN A 49 19.50 -12.74 6.07
CA GLN A 49 20.54 -12.23 6.97
C GLN A 49 20.53 -13.02 8.27
N TRP A 50 21.66 -13.06 8.98
CA TRP A 50 21.80 -13.81 10.24
C TRP A 50 22.08 -12.87 11.41
N GLN A 51 21.46 -13.15 12.55
CA GLN A 51 21.67 -12.40 13.80
C GLN A 51 21.98 -13.36 14.94
N SER A 52 23.03 -13.08 15.72
CA SER A 52 23.37 -13.88 16.90
C SER A 52 22.68 -13.33 18.15
N ILE A 53 21.84 -14.13 18.78
CA ILE A 53 21.05 -13.75 19.96
C ILE A 53 21.17 -14.85 21.01
N ASN A 54 21.77 -14.56 22.18
CA ASN A 54 21.90 -15.49 23.30
C ASN A 54 22.45 -16.88 22.89
N GLY A 55 23.41 -16.93 21.96
CA GLY A 55 24.02 -18.17 21.47
C GLY A 55 23.23 -18.89 20.37
N TYR A 56 22.11 -18.32 19.91
CA TYR A 56 21.35 -18.80 18.75
C TYR A 56 21.66 -17.95 17.53
N GLN A 57 21.76 -18.59 16.37
CA GLN A 57 21.76 -17.90 15.07
C GLN A 57 20.32 -17.83 14.56
N VAL A 58 19.82 -16.61 14.45
CA VAL A 58 18.45 -16.31 14.02
C VAL A 58 18.47 -15.88 12.57
N CYS A 59 17.63 -16.53 11.76
CA CYS A 59 17.42 -16.18 10.37
C CYS A 59 16.47 -14.99 10.28
N SER A 60 16.95 -13.87 9.76
CA SER A 60 16.15 -12.69 9.46
C SER A 60 15.04 -13.03 8.46
N ARG A 61 13.94 -12.29 8.54
CA ARG A 61 12.82 -12.40 7.61
C ARG A 61 12.84 -11.21 6.66
N GLY A 62 13.43 -11.43 5.48
CA GLY A 62 13.82 -10.40 4.52
C GLY A 62 15.13 -9.70 4.91
N TYR A 63 15.71 -8.99 3.95
CA TYR A 63 17.04 -8.38 4.08
C TYR A 63 17.18 -7.49 5.33
N ASN A 64 16.19 -6.64 5.61
CA ASN A 64 16.16 -5.74 6.77
C ASN A 64 15.43 -6.34 7.99
N ASN A 65 15.05 -7.61 7.93
CA ASN A 65 14.25 -8.31 8.95
C ASN A 65 12.81 -7.76 9.16
N MET A 66 12.30 -6.94 8.23
CA MET A 66 11.01 -6.23 8.32
C MET A 66 9.97 -6.71 7.29
N LYS A 67 10.19 -7.87 6.64
CA LYS A 67 9.35 -8.31 5.52
C LYS A 67 7.87 -8.41 5.88
N CYS A 68 7.55 -8.89 7.08
CA CYS A 68 6.15 -8.98 7.55
C CYS A 68 5.48 -7.61 7.60
N GLU A 69 6.20 -6.59 8.10
CA GLU A 69 5.73 -5.23 8.20
C GLU A 69 5.54 -4.59 6.83
N GLU A 70 6.47 -4.82 5.90
CA GLU A 70 6.40 -4.34 4.52
C GLU A 70 5.16 -4.91 3.81
N VAL A 71 5.02 -6.23 3.82
CA VAL A 71 3.87 -6.94 3.23
C VAL A 71 2.57 -6.43 3.86
N ALA A 72 2.50 -6.34 5.19
CA ALA A 72 1.30 -5.87 5.87
C ALA A 72 0.99 -4.40 5.53
N ALA A 73 2.00 -3.53 5.41
CA ALA A 73 1.81 -2.13 5.07
C ALA A 73 1.33 -1.96 3.63
N ASP A 74 1.94 -2.67 2.67
CA ASP A 74 1.58 -2.62 1.25
C ASP A 74 0.15 -3.11 1.03
N LEU A 75 -0.20 -4.27 1.60
CA LEU A 75 -1.54 -4.85 1.49
C LEU A 75 -2.61 -4.01 2.20
N LYS A 76 -2.36 -3.53 3.43
CA LYS A 76 -3.36 -2.77 4.21
C LYS A 76 -3.62 -1.37 3.66
N LYS A 77 -2.63 -0.74 3.04
CA LYS A 77 -2.79 0.59 2.41
C LYS A 77 -3.51 0.53 1.07
N ASN A 78 -3.60 -0.66 0.46
CA ASN A 78 -4.27 -0.85 -0.80
C ASN A 78 -5.80 -0.83 -0.66
N ARG A 79 -6.46 -0.21 -1.63
CA ARG A 79 -7.92 -0.03 -1.62
C ARG A 79 -8.71 -1.32 -1.88
N LEU A 80 -8.13 -2.30 -2.58
CA LEU A 80 -8.80 -3.55 -2.94
C LEU A 80 -8.35 -4.75 -2.09
N LEU A 81 -7.03 -4.92 -1.91
CA LEU A 81 -6.44 -6.14 -1.35
C LEU A 81 -6.97 -6.54 0.03
N PRO A 82 -7.23 -5.62 0.99
CA PRO A 82 -7.80 -6.02 2.28
C PRO A 82 -9.15 -6.73 2.15
N ARG A 83 -10.01 -6.28 1.22
CA ARG A 83 -11.33 -6.89 0.96
C ARG A 83 -11.19 -8.20 0.20
N LEU A 84 -10.26 -8.26 -0.77
CA LEU A 84 -9.98 -9.49 -1.53
C LEU A 84 -9.44 -10.59 -0.62
N ILE A 85 -8.43 -10.31 0.21
CA ILE A 85 -7.89 -11.27 1.18
C ILE A 85 -8.97 -11.71 2.17
N THR A 86 -9.77 -10.78 2.70
CA THR A 86 -10.90 -11.14 3.58
C THR A 86 -11.88 -12.09 2.86
N LYS A 87 -12.10 -11.90 1.56
CA LYS A 87 -12.94 -12.79 0.76
C LYS A 87 -12.32 -14.18 0.61
N GLN A 88 -11.02 -14.27 0.33
CA GLN A 88 -10.30 -15.56 0.29
C GLN A 88 -10.38 -16.28 1.62
N VAL A 89 -10.16 -15.57 2.72
CA VAL A 89 -10.28 -16.10 4.09
C VAL A 89 -11.68 -16.67 4.32
N ASN A 90 -12.72 -15.92 3.97
CA ASN A 90 -14.11 -16.37 4.18
C ASN A 90 -14.48 -17.56 3.28
N MET A 91 -14.02 -17.56 2.03
CA MET A 91 -14.27 -18.67 1.09
C MET A 91 -13.55 -19.95 1.52
N LEU A 92 -12.32 -19.85 2.05
CA LEU A 92 -11.60 -20.99 2.61
C LEU A 92 -12.24 -21.48 3.92
N TYR A 93 -12.57 -20.56 4.82
CA TYR A 93 -13.17 -20.89 6.12
C TYR A 93 -14.57 -21.51 5.98
N GLY A 94 -15.39 -21.04 5.03
CA GLY A 94 -16.74 -21.52 4.83
C GLY A 94 -17.60 -21.35 6.08
N LYS A 95 -18.14 -22.46 6.60
CA LYS A 95 -18.89 -22.54 7.86
C LYS A 95 -18.00 -22.80 9.08
N GLY A 96 -16.73 -23.09 8.86
CA GLY A 96 -15.73 -23.30 9.91
C GLY A 96 -15.24 -24.75 10.04
N PRO A 97 -14.42 -25.02 11.07
CA PRO A 97 -13.78 -26.31 11.23
C PRO A 97 -14.80 -27.40 11.58
N ALA A 98 -14.73 -28.51 10.85
CA ALA A 98 -15.57 -29.70 11.05
C ALA A 98 -14.77 -30.98 10.79
N VAL A 99 -15.22 -32.08 11.39
CA VAL A 99 -14.54 -33.37 11.26
C VAL A 99 -15.03 -34.09 10.01
N TYR A 100 -14.11 -34.70 9.27
CA TYR A 100 -14.42 -35.50 8.09
C TYR A 100 -13.62 -36.80 8.05
N GLN A 101 -14.10 -37.73 7.23
CA GLN A 101 -13.36 -38.91 6.77
C GLN A 101 -13.31 -38.92 5.24
N THR A 102 -12.22 -39.46 4.71
CA THR A 102 -12.10 -39.72 3.27
C THR A 102 -12.59 -41.13 2.99
N VAL A 103 -13.67 -41.25 2.23
CA VAL A 103 -14.23 -42.52 1.79
C VAL A 103 -13.99 -42.71 0.31
N PHE A 104 -13.83 -43.96 -0.11
CA PHE A 104 -13.77 -44.31 -1.53
C PHE A 104 -15.13 -44.86 -1.94
N SER A 105 -15.90 -44.07 -2.70
CA SER A 105 -17.22 -44.46 -3.21
C SER A 105 -17.37 -44.04 -4.67
N ASP A 106 -17.99 -44.89 -5.48
CA ASP A 106 -18.19 -44.68 -6.92
C ASP A 106 -16.90 -44.41 -7.71
N GLY A 107 -15.80 -45.08 -7.34
CA GLY A 107 -14.51 -44.95 -8.02
C GLY A 107 -13.78 -43.61 -7.78
N LYS A 108 -14.26 -42.79 -6.82
CA LYS A 108 -13.65 -41.51 -6.46
C LYS A 108 -13.49 -41.40 -4.95
N PHE A 109 -12.44 -40.70 -4.52
CA PHE A 109 -12.35 -40.27 -3.13
C PHE A 109 -13.35 -39.14 -2.88
N LYS A 110 -14.20 -39.31 -1.87
CA LYS A 110 -15.14 -38.31 -1.41
C LYS A 110 -14.87 -37.99 0.05
N ARG A 111 -15.06 -36.73 0.40
CA ARG A 111 -15.03 -36.27 1.79
C ARG A 111 -16.43 -36.39 2.37
N GLU A 112 -16.56 -37.15 3.45
CA GLU A 112 -17.80 -37.24 4.23
C GLU A 112 -17.60 -36.53 5.56
N TRP A 113 -18.46 -35.56 5.85
CA TRP A 113 -18.46 -34.83 7.12
C TRP A 113 -19.18 -35.66 8.17
N VAL A 114 -18.53 -35.86 9.32
CA VAL A 114 -18.99 -36.78 10.35
C VAL A 114 -19.03 -36.08 11.71
N GLU A 115 -20.03 -36.43 12.51
CA GLU A 115 -20.06 -36.01 13.91
C GLU A 115 -19.03 -36.81 14.71
N CYS A 116 -18.16 -36.09 15.42
CA CYS A 116 -17.17 -36.69 16.31
C CYS A 116 -17.12 -35.89 17.62
N PRO A 117 -17.99 -36.22 18.60
CA PRO A 117 -18.06 -35.48 19.85
C PRO A 117 -16.73 -35.43 20.61
N GLU A 118 -15.89 -36.47 20.53
CA GLU A 118 -14.59 -36.50 21.21
C GLU A 118 -13.66 -35.36 20.75
N ILE A 119 -13.53 -35.17 19.43
CA ILE A 119 -12.69 -34.12 18.85
C ILE A 119 -13.34 -32.76 19.06
N MET A 120 -14.66 -32.64 18.82
CA MET A 120 -15.36 -31.36 18.93
C MET A 120 -15.40 -30.84 20.37
N ASN A 121 -15.71 -31.69 21.35
CA ASN A 121 -15.68 -31.30 22.77
C ASN A 121 -14.28 -30.86 23.21
N TRP A 122 -13.22 -31.48 22.66
CA TRP A 122 -11.86 -31.03 22.93
C TRP A 122 -11.59 -29.63 22.36
N LEU A 123 -12.01 -29.36 21.12
CA LEU A 123 -11.88 -28.04 20.50
C LEU A 123 -12.67 -26.96 21.26
N ASP A 124 -13.90 -27.27 21.68
CA ASP A 124 -14.76 -26.35 22.42
C ASP A 124 -14.20 -26.04 23.82
N SER A 125 -13.46 -26.97 24.43
CA SER A 125 -12.90 -26.81 25.77
C SER A 125 -11.69 -25.88 25.89
N TRP A 126 -11.19 -25.29 24.79
CA TRP A 126 -9.94 -24.50 24.82
C TRP A 126 -10.01 -23.28 25.75
N LYS A 127 -11.10 -22.51 25.68
CA LYS A 127 -11.28 -21.32 26.54
C LYS A 127 -11.41 -21.72 28.02
N ASP A 128 -12.12 -22.82 28.31
CA ASP A 128 -12.24 -23.36 29.68
C ASP A 128 -10.90 -23.84 30.26
N ARG A 129 -9.95 -24.19 29.38
CA ARG A 129 -8.57 -24.57 29.73
C ARG A 129 -7.62 -23.37 29.83
N GLY A 130 -8.13 -22.14 29.72
CA GLY A 130 -7.38 -20.90 29.88
C GLY A 130 -6.60 -20.45 28.63
N LEU A 131 -6.94 -20.95 27.45
CA LEU A 131 -6.43 -20.38 26.20
C LEU A 131 -7.16 -19.06 25.88
N GLU A 132 -6.43 -18.12 25.29
CA GLU A 132 -6.96 -16.78 24.95
C GLU A 132 -8.04 -16.85 23.85
N SER A 133 -7.83 -17.70 22.85
CA SER A 133 -8.72 -17.84 21.69
C SER A 133 -9.33 -19.23 21.60
N ASP A 134 -10.53 -19.30 21.02
CA ASP A 134 -11.12 -20.58 20.65
C ASP A 134 -10.59 -21.09 19.30
N TYR A 135 -10.91 -22.33 18.97
CA TYR A 135 -10.42 -22.98 17.77
C TYR A 135 -10.89 -22.31 16.47
N LYS A 136 -12.01 -21.59 16.46
CA LYS A 136 -12.53 -20.87 15.28
C LYS A 136 -11.77 -19.58 15.07
N GLU A 137 -11.50 -18.84 16.14
CA GLU A 137 -10.64 -17.65 16.13
C GLU A 137 -9.23 -18.00 15.66
N VAL A 138 -8.65 -19.09 16.20
CA VAL A 138 -7.36 -19.60 15.76
C VAL A 138 -7.40 -19.97 14.27
N ALA A 139 -8.37 -20.76 13.82
CA ALA A 139 -8.48 -21.15 12.41
C ALA A 139 -8.52 -19.93 11.46
N LYS A 140 -9.33 -18.90 11.79
CA LYS A 140 -9.39 -17.67 10.98
C LYS A 140 -8.07 -16.90 10.98
N ALA A 141 -7.37 -16.86 12.11
CA ALA A 141 -6.06 -16.23 12.21
C ALA A 141 -5.04 -16.95 11.32
N LEU A 142 -4.97 -18.29 11.38
CA LEU A 142 -4.05 -19.08 10.56
C LEU A 142 -4.31 -18.91 9.06
N ILE A 143 -5.58 -18.94 8.63
CA ILE A 143 -5.95 -18.69 7.23
C ILE A 143 -5.52 -17.28 6.79
N LYS A 144 -5.74 -16.28 7.65
CA LYS A 144 -5.37 -14.90 7.35
C LYS A 144 -3.86 -14.72 7.24
N ASP A 145 -3.10 -15.26 8.19
CA ASP A 145 -1.64 -15.21 8.17
C ASP A 145 -1.09 -15.96 6.95
N PHE A 146 -1.69 -17.10 6.60
CA PHE A 146 -1.36 -17.82 5.37
C PHE A 146 -1.58 -16.98 4.11
N TYR A 147 -2.72 -16.29 3.95
CA TYR A 147 -2.93 -15.43 2.78
C TYR A 147 -2.08 -14.16 2.77
N TYR A 148 -1.63 -13.68 3.92
CA TYR A 148 -0.70 -12.55 3.99
C TYR A 148 0.73 -12.99 3.67
N PHE A 149 1.18 -14.11 4.21
CA PHE A 149 2.61 -14.43 4.31
C PHE A 149 3.02 -15.78 3.71
N ARG A 150 2.05 -16.64 3.33
CA ARG A 150 2.24 -18.03 2.91
C ARG A 150 2.94 -18.93 3.94
N ASP A 151 3.03 -18.44 5.17
CA ASP A 151 3.40 -19.21 6.35
C ASP A 151 2.67 -18.67 7.58
N TYR A 152 2.78 -19.39 8.68
CA TYR A 152 2.34 -18.95 9.99
C TYR A 152 2.98 -19.78 11.10
N PHE A 153 2.89 -19.28 12.33
CA PHE A 153 3.42 -19.94 13.51
C PHE A 153 2.29 -20.30 14.47
N VAL A 154 2.41 -21.48 15.10
CA VAL A 154 1.42 -21.96 16.06
C VAL A 154 2.13 -22.36 17.33
N LYS A 155 1.68 -21.81 18.45
CA LYS A 155 2.18 -22.18 19.77
C LYS A 155 1.32 -23.28 20.35
N TRP A 156 1.97 -24.40 20.66
CA TRP A 156 1.37 -25.57 21.27
C TRP A 156 1.38 -25.43 22.78
N ARG A 157 0.25 -25.71 23.43
CA ARG A 157 0.14 -25.77 24.90
C ARG A 157 -0.02 -27.23 25.32
N PHE A 158 0.90 -27.71 26.15
CA PHE A 158 0.89 -29.09 26.64
C PHE A 158 0.28 -29.18 28.04
N SER A 159 -0.48 -30.24 28.27
CA SER A 159 -1.10 -30.52 29.57
C SER A 159 -0.06 -31.04 30.56
N VAL A 160 0.01 -30.44 31.75
CA VAL A 160 0.88 -30.93 32.85
C VAL A 160 0.43 -32.32 33.34
N GLY A 161 -0.87 -32.61 33.30
CA GLY A 161 -1.47 -33.89 33.72
C GLY A 161 -1.42 -35.02 32.69
N ARG A 162 -0.59 -34.94 31.64
CA ARG A 162 -0.54 -35.97 30.58
C ARG A 162 -0.25 -37.38 31.10
N ASN A 163 0.59 -37.47 32.14
CA ASN A 163 0.94 -38.76 32.77
C ASN A 163 -0.19 -39.31 33.67
N LEU A 164 -1.24 -38.53 33.91
CA LEU A 164 -2.40 -38.87 34.73
C LEU A 164 -3.67 -39.08 33.88
N GLY A 165 -3.50 -39.26 32.55
CA GLY A 165 -4.60 -39.54 31.62
C GLY A 165 -5.21 -38.31 30.93
N ALA A 166 -4.70 -37.09 31.18
CA ALA A 166 -5.11 -35.93 30.41
C ALA A 166 -4.57 -36.00 28.97
N LEU A 167 -5.30 -35.44 28.01
CA LEU A 167 -4.83 -35.31 26.63
C LEU A 167 -3.51 -34.52 26.57
N PRO A 168 -2.49 -34.99 25.83
CA PRO A 168 -1.17 -34.36 25.82
C PRO A 168 -1.17 -32.89 25.41
N VAL A 169 -1.97 -32.53 24.39
CA VAL A 169 -2.12 -31.16 23.90
C VAL A 169 -3.39 -30.55 24.49
N ALA A 170 -3.24 -29.48 25.27
CA ALA A 170 -4.34 -28.73 25.85
C ALA A 170 -5.11 -27.93 24.77
N GLY A 171 -4.36 -27.33 23.84
CA GLY A 171 -4.85 -26.57 22.70
C GLY A 171 -3.68 -25.88 21.97
N ILE A 172 -3.99 -25.04 20.99
CA ILE A 172 -3.00 -24.28 20.21
C ILE A 172 -3.38 -22.79 20.12
N GLU A 173 -2.39 -21.93 19.96
CA GLU A 173 -2.54 -20.48 19.84
C GLU A 173 -1.89 -19.99 18.54
N ALA A 174 -2.56 -19.12 17.80
CA ALA A 174 -1.97 -18.44 16.66
C ALA A 174 -0.89 -17.45 17.13
N MET A 175 0.23 -17.39 16.41
CA MET A 175 1.33 -16.49 16.72
C MET A 175 1.52 -15.48 15.60
N GLU A 176 1.61 -14.21 15.95
CA GLU A 176 1.91 -13.12 15.01
C GLU A 176 3.24 -13.37 14.27
N ASN A 177 3.18 -13.53 12.94
CA ASN A 177 4.34 -13.81 12.08
C ASN A 177 5.47 -12.80 12.27
N ARG A 178 5.13 -11.52 12.42
CA ARG A 178 6.10 -10.44 12.65
C ARG A 178 6.97 -10.65 13.89
N HIS A 179 6.49 -11.38 14.89
CA HIS A 179 7.25 -11.63 16.12
C HIS A 179 8.13 -12.88 16.08
N CYS A 180 7.90 -13.79 15.14
CA CYS A 180 8.55 -15.10 15.11
C CYS A 180 9.68 -15.16 14.09
N ARG A 181 10.83 -15.74 14.48
CA ARG A 181 11.95 -16.03 13.59
C ARG A 181 12.48 -17.45 13.81
N LEU A 182 12.87 -18.12 12.74
CA LEU A 182 13.57 -19.40 12.75
C LEU A 182 14.97 -19.23 13.34
N ALA A 183 15.36 -20.14 14.23
CA ALA A 183 16.64 -20.09 14.91
C ALA A 183 17.31 -21.47 14.99
N THR A 184 18.63 -21.47 14.92
CA THR A 184 19.50 -22.64 15.03
C THR A 184 20.61 -22.40 16.05
N THR A 185 21.21 -23.48 16.55
CA THR A 185 22.42 -23.45 17.38
C THR A 185 23.69 -23.72 16.56
N LYS A 186 23.56 -23.89 15.24
CA LYS A 186 24.71 -24.01 14.34
C LYS A 186 25.58 -22.74 14.43
N LYS A 187 26.88 -22.91 14.64
CA LYS A 187 27.81 -21.79 14.86
C LYS A 187 28.15 -21.07 13.56
N ASP A 188 28.44 -21.84 12.52
CA ASP A 188 28.71 -21.31 11.19
C ASP A 188 27.45 -21.41 10.33
N VAL A 189 26.85 -20.25 10.07
CA VAL A 189 25.69 -20.08 9.18
C VAL A 189 26.04 -19.22 7.97
N ALA A 190 27.30 -18.78 7.88
CA ALA A 190 27.77 -17.87 6.83
C ALA A 190 28.40 -18.64 5.67
N THR A 191 29.21 -19.66 5.96
CA THR A 191 29.87 -20.48 4.94
C THR A 191 29.27 -21.86 4.78
N ASP A 192 28.61 -22.34 5.82
CA ASP A 192 28.05 -23.68 5.89
C ASP A 192 26.61 -23.72 5.34
N LEU A 193 26.28 -24.79 4.59
CA LEU A 193 24.90 -25.00 4.14
C LEU A 193 23.97 -25.17 5.35
N VAL A 194 22.89 -24.40 5.37
CA VAL A 194 21.82 -24.49 6.35
C VAL A 194 20.60 -25.11 5.69
N TYR A 195 20.02 -26.12 6.30
CA TYR A 195 18.79 -26.74 5.86
C TYR A 195 17.64 -26.39 6.82
N TYR A 196 16.40 -26.47 6.32
CA TYR A 196 15.22 -26.18 7.14
C TYR A 196 15.12 -27.03 8.43
N ARG A 197 15.69 -28.24 8.42
CA ARG A 197 15.76 -29.15 9.57
C ARG A 197 16.70 -28.64 10.67
N ASP A 198 17.69 -27.82 10.33
CA ASP A 198 18.66 -27.28 11.27
C ASP A 198 18.05 -26.20 12.17
N PHE A 199 16.91 -25.63 11.77
CA PHE A 199 16.08 -24.81 12.65
C PHE A 199 15.34 -25.70 13.65
N ARG A 200 15.88 -25.69 14.87
CA ARG A 200 15.33 -26.42 16.03
C ARG A 200 14.65 -25.50 17.03
N PHE A 201 14.67 -24.18 16.81
CA PHE A 201 14.15 -23.17 17.72
C PHE A 201 13.39 -22.08 16.97
N ILE A 202 12.46 -21.43 17.67
CA ILE A 202 11.77 -20.21 17.23
C ILE A 202 12.10 -19.09 18.23
N ALA A 203 12.72 -18.03 17.74
CA ALA A 203 12.91 -16.79 18.49
C ALA A 203 11.66 -15.92 18.38
N VAL A 204 11.12 -15.49 19.52
CA VAL A 204 9.90 -14.69 19.63
C VAL A 204 10.20 -13.39 20.34
N GLY A 205 9.93 -12.26 19.69
CA GLY A 205 10.13 -10.93 20.26
C GLY A 205 9.64 -9.83 19.34
N ARG A 206 9.88 -8.57 19.74
CA ARG A 206 9.66 -7.42 18.87
C ARG A 206 10.93 -7.17 18.08
N TRP A 207 10.86 -7.17 16.75
CA TRP A 207 12.05 -7.01 15.90
C TRP A 207 12.31 -5.56 15.48
N ASN A 208 11.32 -4.69 15.67
CA ASN A 208 11.35 -3.30 15.17
C ASN A 208 11.99 -2.31 16.16
N TYR A 209 12.33 -2.77 17.37
CA TYR A 209 12.92 -1.93 18.42
C TYR A 209 14.29 -2.49 18.80
N GLY A 210 15.34 -1.67 18.71
CA GLY A 210 16.74 -2.07 18.85
C GLY A 210 17.15 -2.70 20.20
N ILE A 211 16.31 -2.60 21.23
CA ILE A 211 16.47 -3.31 22.50
C ILE A 211 15.19 -4.07 22.79
N SER A 212 15.18 -5.37 22.45
CA SER A 212 14.02 -6.23 22.66
C SER A 212 14.41 -7.51 23.41
N ASN A 213 13.56 -7.93 24.35
CA ASN A 213 13.70 -9.21 25.03
C ASN A 213 13.16 -10.33 24.13
N PHE A 214 14.02 -11.27 23.75
CA PHE A 214 13.65 -12.42 22.93
C PHE A 214 13.45 -13.67 23.79
N LYS A 215 12.33 -14.37 23.56
CA LYS A 215 12.07 -15.68 24.13
C LYS A 215 12.40 -16.74 23.09
N ILE A 216 13.12 -17.78 23.47
CA ILE A 216 13.44 -18.90 22.58
C ILE A 216 12.55 -20.09 22.95
N TYR A 217 11.80 -20.59 21.98
CA TYR A 217 10.98 -21.80 22.12
C TYR A 217 11.57 -22.92 21.26
N PRO A 218 11.45 -24.19 21.68
CA PRO A 218 11.74 -25.29 20.78
C PRO A 218 10.77 -25.26 19.60
N LYS A 219 11.29 -25.49 18.39
CA LYS A 219 10.46 -25.68 17.20
C LYS A 219 9.80 -27.05 17.30
N PHE A 220 8.47 -27.08 17.26
CA PHE A 220 7.68 -28.28 17.41
C PHE A 220 8.02 -29.32 16.34
N ASN A 221 8.10 -30.57 16.78
CA ASN A 221 8.31 -31.75 15.97
C ASN A 221 7.46 -32.89 16.56
N LEU A 222 6.62 -33.50 15.72
CA LEU A 222 5.73 -34.60 16.09
C LEU A 222 6.47 -35.78 16.75
N ALA A 223 7.70 -36.07 16.33
CA ALA A 223 8.50 -37.16 16.89
C ALA A 223 8.99 -36.89 18.32
N GLU A 224 8.95 -35.64 18.78
CA GLU A 224 9.55 -35.20 20.05
C GLU A 224 8.49 -34.72 21.06
N VAL A 225 7.21 -35.03 20.83
CA VAL A 225 6.08 -34.57 21.67
C VAL A 225 6.29 -34.87 23.16
N ALA A 226 6.88 -36.02 23.48
CA ALA A 226 7.18 -36.41 24.86
C ALA A 226 8.19 -35.47 25.56
N ASN A 227 9.03 -34.75 24.81
CA ASN A 227 10.08 -33.89 25.35
C ASN A 227 9.57 -32.48 25.70
N TYR A 228 8.43 -32.07 25.16
CA TYR A 228 7.88 -30.74 25.45
C TYR A 228 7.17 -30.73 26.80
N LYS A 229 7.57 -29.79 27.67
CA LYS A 229 7.02 -29.66 29.03
C LYS A 229 5.79 -28.75 29.10
N TYR A 230 5.88 -27.56 28.50
CA TYR A 230 4.84 -26.53 28.60
C TYR A 230 4.40 -25.99 27.24
N ALA A 231 5.36 -25.65 26.38
CA ALA A 231 5.09 -25.11 25.06
C ALA A 231 6.19 -25.40 24.05
N ALA A 232 5.79 -25.46 22.78
CA ALA A 232 6.65 -25.50 21.61
C ALA A 232 5.97 -24.68 20.49
N ILE A 233 6.69 -24.26 19.47
CA ILE A 233 6.12 -23.49 18.36
C ILE A 233 6.36 -24.23 17.06
N SER A 234 5.30 -24.57 16.33
CA SER A 234 5.43 -25.08 14.95
C SER A 234 5.45 -23.92 13.95
N HIS A 235 6.02 -24.20 12.78
CA HIS A 235 6.03 -23.33 11.63
C HIS A 235 5.45 -24.10 10.46
N HIS A 236 4.37 -23.57 9.89
CA HIS A 236 3.63 -24.15 8.78
C HIS A 236 3.78 -23.21 7.58
N ARG A 237 4.05 -23.75 6.40
CA ARG A 237 4.35 -22.93 5.22
C ARG A 237 4.02 -23.64 3.92
N GLU A 238 3.67 -22.84 2.93
CA GLU A 238 3.89 -23.18 1.54
C GLU A 238 5.36 -22.89 1.21
N LYS A 239 6.09 -23.90 0.72
CA LYS A 239 7.53 -23.74 0.45
C LYS A 239 7.73 -22.95 -0.84
N SER A 240 8.23 -21.73 -0.72
CA SER A 240 8.77 -20.96 -1.84
C SER A 240 10.19 -21.41 -2.21
N VAL A 241 10.57 -21.17 -3.46
CA VAL A 241 11.92 -21.46 -3.97
C VAL A 241 12.94 -20.63 -3.20
N ASP A 242 14.07 -21.25 -2.82
CA ASP A 242 15.21 -20.63 -2.12
C ASP A 242 14.94 -19.98 -0.75
N GLU A 243 13.75 -20.19 -0.17
CA GLU A 243 13.32 -19.54 1.07
C GLU A 243 13.08 -20.51 2.24
N PHE A 244 13.33 -20.07 3.47
CA PHE A 244 12.98 -20.81 4.70
C PHE A 244 11.64 -20.41 5.30
N TYR A 245 11.23 -19.17 5.11
CA TYR A 245 9.89 -18.70 5.43
C TYR A 245 8.94 -18.98 4.25
N GLY A 246 7.64 -18.76 4.47
CA GLY A 246 6.71 -18.59 3.37
C GLY A 246 6.91 -17.21 2.72
N VAL A 247 6.74 -17.16 1.40
CA VAL A 247 6.72 -15.92 0.64
C VAL A 247 5.40 -15.80 -0.09
N ASN A 248 4.76 -14.65 0.08
CA ASN A 248 3.60 -14.30 -0.73
C ASN A 248 4.06 -13.89 -2.14
N GLU A 249 4.25 -14.88 -3.00
CA GLU A 249 4.74 -14.68 -4.37
C GLU A 249 3.82 -13.76 -5.19
N THR A 250 2.51 -13.79 -4.91
CA THR A 250 1.54 -12.83 -5.48
C THR A 250 1.90 -11.40 -5.10
N HIS A 251 2.17 -11.12 -3.81
CA HIS A 251 2.63 -9.82 -3.35
C HIS A 251 3.99 -9.47 -3.95
N GLU A 252 4.98 -10.37 -3.93
CA GLU A 252 6.31 -10.09 -4.49
C GLU A 252 6.28 -9.74 -5.97
N GLY A 253 5.51 -10.50 -6.77
CA GLY A 253 5.38 -10.26 -8.21
C GLY A 253 4.59 -9.01 -8.57
N THR A 254 3.76 -8.49 -7.65
CA THR A 254 2.90 -7.31 -7.91
C THR A 254 3.19 -6.10 -7.04
N LYS A 255 4.20 -6.15 -6.15
CA LYS A 255 4.48 -5.10 -5.16
C LYS A 255 4.61 -3.70 -5.75
N GLU A 256 5.20 -3.57 -6.94
CA GLU A 256 5.33 -2.28 -7.61
C GLU A 256 3.97 -1.72 -8.07
N TYR A 257 3.05 -2.56 -8.54
CA TYR A 257 1.67 -2.16 -8.82
C TYR A 257 0.90 -1.81 -7.54
N ILE A 258 1.13 -2.55 -6.46
CA ILE A 258 0.53 -2.25 -5.15
C ILE A 258 1.00 -0.87 -4.66
N ARG A 259 2.31 -0.61 -4.69
CA ARG A 259 2.90 0.65 -4.24
C ARG A 259 2.50 1.82 -5.13
N GLY A 260 2.52 1.63 -6.45
CA GLY A 260 2.06 2.61 -7.43
C GLY A 260 0.61 3.01 -7.19
N SER A 261 -0.31 2.04 -7.12
CA SER A 261 -1.74 2.30 -6.85
C SER A 261 -1.98 2.94 -5.48
N ASN A 262 -1.23 2.55 -4.44
CA ASN A 262 -1.29 3.19 -3.11
C ASN A 262 -0.84 4.66 -3.13
N ALA A 263 -0.03 5.06 -4.11
CA ALA A 263 0.48 6.42 -4.26
C ALA A 263 -0.41 7.29 -5.17
N THR A 264 -1.15 6.70 -6.11
CA THR A 264 -1.99 7.43 -7.09
C THR A 264 -2.88 8.49 -6.43
N ALA A 265 -3.64 8.13 -5.40
CA ALA A 265 -4.52 9.07 -4.71
C ALA A 265 -3.74 10.21 -4.03
N ARG A 266 -2.53 9.93 -3.53
CA ARG A 266 -1.65 10.96 -2.96
C ARG A 266 -1.10 11.88 -4.03
N TYR A 267 -0.72 11.36 -5.19
CA TYR A 267 -0.27 12.17 -6.32
C TYR A 267 -1.37 13.08 -6.84
N ILE A 268 -2.59 12.57 -7.03
CA ILE A 268 -3.74 13.39 -7.42
C ILE A 268 -4.01 14.47 -6.36
N ASN A 269 -4.06 14.12 -5.08
CA ASN A 269 -4.33 15.11 -4.02
C ASN A 269 -3.20 16.13 -3.86
N SER A 270 -1.94 15.70 -3.97
CA SER A 270 -0.77 16.59 -3.94
C SER A 270 -0.83 17.54 -5.13
N PHE A 271 -1.10 17.02 -6.32
CA PHE A 271 -1.27 17.81 -7.52
C PHE A 271 -2.42 18.81 -7.38
N LEU A 272 -3.59 18.41 -6.87
CA LEU A 272 -4.71 19.33 -6.65
C LEU A 272 -4.40 20.44 -5.63
N ARG A 273 -3.58 20.14 -4.61
CA ARG A 273 -3.17 21.10 -3.58
C ARG A 273 -2.08 22.06 -4.05
N ASN A 274 -1.13 21.55 -4.81
CA ASN A 274 0.12 22.24 -5.15
C ASN A 274 0.16 22.70 -6.60
N SER A 275 -0.79 22.28 -7.44
CA SER A 275 -0.88 22.73 -8.82
C SER A 275 -0.98 24.24 -8.82
N LEU A 276 0.05 24.87 -9.38
CA LEU A 276 0.07 26.28 -9.69
C LEU A 276 -1.11 26.56 -10.64
N ALA A 277 -2.21 27.05 -10.10
CA ALA A 277 -3.39 27.45 -10.89
C ALA A 277 -3.12 28.78 -11.64
N ALA A 278 -1.86 29.09 -11.96
CA ALA A 278 -1.52 30.25 -12.78
C ALA A 278 -1.84 29.91 -14.24
N LYS A 279 -3.12 30.08 -14.59
CA LYS A 279 -3.62 29.96 -15.95
C LYS A 279 -3.05 31.03 -16.89
N ILE A 280 -2.43 32.07 -16.33
CA ILE A 280 -2.04 33.29 -17.04
C ILE A 280 -0.61 33.68 -16.66
N HIS A 281 0.28 33.71 -17.66
CA HIS A 281 1.63 34.25 -17.59
C HIS A 281 1.64 35.63 -18.27
N ILE A 282 1.91 36.70 -17.50
CA ILE A 282 1.95 38.08 -18.00
C ILE A 282 3.40 38.52 -18.18
N ILE A 283 3.79 38.78 -19.42
CA ILE A 283 5.10 39.34 -19.77
C ILE A 283 4.93 40.84 -20.02
N ILE A 284 5.58 41.66 -19.17
CA ILE A 284 5.59 43.11 -19.29
C ILE A 284 6.84 43.54 -20.06
N PRO A 285 6.71 44.25 -21.20
CA PRO A 285 7.87 44.72 -21.95
C PRO A 285 8.63 45.79 -21.16
N ASN A 286 9.95 45.68 -21.11
CA ASN A 286 10.81 46.61 -20.37
C ASN A 286 10.66 48.05 -20.90
N ALA A 287 10.46 48.22 -22.21
CA ALA A 287 10.19 49.51 -22.83
C ALA A 287 8.97 50.22 -22.22
N TRP A 288 7.90 49.49 -21.90
CA TRP A 288 6.72 50.05 -21.25
C TRP A 288 7.03 50.48 -19.81
N ILE A 289 7.80 49.68 -19.06
CA ILE A 289 8.24 50.02 -17.70
C ILE A 289 9.07 51.32 -17.72
N ASN A 290 10.02 51.42 -18.64
CA ASN A 290 10.87 52.60 -18.81
C ASN A 290 10.08 53.85 -19.24
N ALA A 291 9.09 53.69 -20.12
CA ALA A 291 8.19 54.77 -20.51
C ALA A 291 7.38 55.29 -19.32
N LYS A 292 6.88 54.38 -18.45
CA LYS A 292 6.15 54.76 -17.24
C LYS A 292 7.06 55.37 -16.18
N ARG A 293 8.30 54.89 -16.03
CA ARG A 293 9.33 55.52 -15.20
C ARG A 293 9.53 56.98 -15.61
N THR A 294 9.75 57.22 -16.89
CA THR A 294 9.93 58.58 -17.46
C THR A 294 8.70 59.45 -17.24
N GLN A 295 7.49 58.90 -17.41
CA GLN A 295 6.25 59.63 -17.20
C GLN A 295 6.08 60.08 -15.74
N ILE A 296 6.32 59.18 -14.78
CA ILE A 296 6.21 59.51 -13.35
C ILE A 296 7.27 60.55 -12.98
N GLN A 297 8.51 60.41 -13.48
CA GLN A 297 9.58 61.37 -13.19
C GLN A 297 9.23 62.79 -13.66
N LYS A 298 8.68 62.94 -14.87
CA LYS A 298 8.20 64.23 -15.38
C LYS A 298 7.09 64.82 -14.50
N LEU A 299 6.15 63.99 -14.04
CA LEU A 299 5.08 64.43 -13.15
C LEU A 299 5.61 64.84 -11.76
N CYS A 300 6.61 64.15 -11.23
CA CYS A 300 7.29 64.56 -9.99
C CYS A 300 7.99 65.92 -10.15
N ASP A 301 8.69 66.14 -11.28
CA ASP A 301 9.34 67.42 -11.55
C ASP A 301 8.34 68.56 -11.74
N GLU A 302 7.16 68.27 -12.30
CA GLU A 302 6.06 69.24 -12.37
C GLU A 302 5.45 69.49 -10.98
N ASN A 303 5.32 68.46 -10.15
CA ASN A 303 4.90 68.60 -8.76
C ASN A 303 5.86 69.45 -7.93
N LYS A 304 7.18 69.40 -8.17
CA LYS A 304 8.13 70.33 -7.53
C LYS A 304 7.81 71.79 -7.81
N LYS A 305 7.31 72.11 -9.01
CA LYS A 305 6.91 73.47 -9.37
C LYS A 305 5.60 73.84 -8.68
N ARG A 306 4.62 72.94 -8.71
CA ARG A 306 3.31 73.14 -8.07
C ARG A 306 3.38 73.29 -6.55
N ASP A 307 4.27 72.53 -5.91
CA ASP A 307 4.51 72.61 -4.47
C ASP A 307 5.03 73.99 -4.07
N LYS A 308 5.93 74.57 -4.89
CA LYS A 308 6.42 75.95 -4.71
C LYS A 308 5.32 76.99 -4.92
N ASP A 309 4.38 76.72 -5.80
CA ASP A 309 3.25 77.61 -6.11
C ASP A 309 2.05 77.41 -5.17
N GLY A 310 2.14 76.50 -4.18
CA GLY A 310 1.05 76.19 -3.25
C GLY A 310 -0.16 75.50 -3.90
N VAL A 311 0.02 74.92 -5.08
CA VAL A 311 -1.03 74.28 -5.88
C VAL A 311 -1.06 72.77 -5.62
N LYS A 312 -2.27 72.18 -5.63
CA LYS A 312 -2.46 70.75 -5.42
C LYS A 312 -1.60 69.89 -6.35
N LEU A 313 -0.84 68.99 -5.75
CA LEU A 313 0.04 68.05 -6.45
C LEU A 313 -0.77 67.09 -7.33
N TYR A 314 -0.16 66.69 -8.44
CA TYR A 314 -0.68 65.62 -9.26
C TYR A 314 -0.52 64.27 -8.57
N VAL A 315 -1.54 63.44 -8.80
CA VAL A 315 -1.63 62.04 -8.41
C VAL A 315 -1.68 61.23 -9.70
N PHE A 316 -0.96 60.10 -9.77
CA PHE A 316 -0.90 59.27 -10.99
C PHE A 316 -1.67 57.97 -10.78
N ASN A 317 -2.76 57.76 -11.51
CA ASN A 317 -3.66 56.62 -11.34
C ASN A 317 -4.09 56.37 -9.87
N GLY A 318 -4.33 57.44 -9.11
CA GLY A 318 -4.71 57.35 -7.69
C GLY A 318 -3.54 57.10 -6.72
N ILE A 319 -2.29 57.06 -7.21
CA ILE A 319 -1.08 56.93 -6.40
C ILE A 319 -0.46 58.30 -6.18
N ASP A 320 -0.22 58.66 -4.93
CA ASP A 320 0.54 59.86 -4.58
C ASP A 320 2.00 59.66 -4.99
N ILE A 321 2.44 60.47 -5.95
CA ILE A 321 3.78 60.41 -6.54
C ILE A 321 4.73 61.44 -5.91
N GLY A 322 4.21 62.39 -5.13
CA GLY A 322 4.99 63.46 -4.50
C GLY A 322 5.81 64.31 -5.49
N THR A 323 6.83 64.99 -4.95
CA THR A 323 7.74 65.87 -5.69
C THR A 323 9.04 65.18 -6.12
N GLU A 324 9.40 64.05 -5.51
CA GLU A 324 10.60 63.28 -5.86
C GLU A 324 10.26 61.90 -6.40
N PHE A 325 10.89 61.53 -7.52
CA PHE A 325 10.72 60.21 -8.09
C PHE A 325 11.29 59.14 -7.15
N LYS A 326 10.50 58.09 -6.90
CA LYS A 326 10.91 56.91 -6.14
C LYS A 326 10.55 55.65 -6.91
N GLU A 327 11.48 54.69 -7.00
CA GLU A 327 11.23 53.42 -7.68
C GLU A 327 10.06 52.65 -7.05
N SER A 328 9.85 52.79 -5.73
CA SER A 328 8.68 52.25 -5.04
C SER A 328 7.34 52.73 -5.62
N THR A 329 7.29 53.94 -6.15
CA THR A 329 6.08 54.53 -6.74
C THR A 329 5.78 53.89 -8.10
N LEU A 330 6.81 53.59 -8.89
CA LEU A 330 6.68 52.83 -10.14
C LEU A 330 6.21 51.39 -9.87
N ILE A 331 6.79 50.72 -8.86
CA ILE A 331 6.37 49.36 -8.47
C ILE A 331 4.90 49.35 -8.04
N LYS A 332 4.46 50.33 -7.23
CA LYS A 332 3.04 50.47 -6.85
C LYS A 332 2.12 50.65 -8.06
N TYR A 333 2.55 51.41 -9.06
CA TYR A 333 1.80 51.59 -10.30
C TYR A 333 1.69 50.28 -11.08
N ILE A 334 2.81 49.56 -11.27
CA ILE A 334 2.83 48.25 -11.95
C ILE A 334 1.90 47.26 -11.23
N GLN A 335 1.96 47.20 -9.90
CA GLN A 335 1.07 46.36 -9.11
C GLN A 335 -0.41 46.75 -9.24
N SER A 336 -0.72 48.04 -9.36
CA SER A 336 -2.10 48.51 -9.58
C SER A 336 -2.62 48.07 -10.95
N GLU A 337 -1.81 48.19 -12.00
CA GLU A 337 -2.20 47.74 -13.35
C GLU A 337 -2.35 46.22 -13.41
N LEU A 338 -1.43 45.46 -12.79
CA LEU A 338 -1.54 44.01 -12.66
C LEU A 338 -2.81 43.59 -11.89
N ARG A 339 -3.22 44.34 -10.86
CA ARG A 339 -4.49 44.10 -10.14
C ARG A 339 -5.71 44.30 -11.03
N LYS A 340 -5.73 45.35 -11.87
CA LYS A 340 -6.82 45.58 -12.83
C LYS A 340 -6.90 44.45 -13.85
N ILE A 341 -5.75 44.02 -14.40
CA ILE A 341 -5.68 42.89 -15.33
C ILE A 341 -6.16 41.60 -14.65
N SER A 342 -5.70 41.34 -13.42
CA SER A 342 -6.12 40.17 -12.64
C SER A 342 -7.63 40.19 -12.38
N GLN A 343 -8.21 41.31 -11.95
CA GLN A 343 -9.66 41.46 -11.76
C GLN A 343 -10.46 41.29 -13.05
N TYR A 344 -9.89 41.67 -14.20
CA TYR A 344 -10.55 41.55 -15.49
C TYR A 344 -10.50 40.11 -16.05
N LEU A 345 -9.39 39.41 -15.84
CA LEU A 345 -9.14 38.08 -16.40
C LEU A 345 -9.44 36.92 -15.44
N SER A 346 -9.70 37.20 -14.16
CA SER A 346 -9.92 36.18 -13.13
C SER A 346 -11.30 36.35 -12.48
N GLY A 347 -11.95 35.24 -12.12
CA GLY A 347 -13.27 35.23 -11.46
C GLY A 347 -14.35 34.55 -12.30
N ALA A 348 -15.37 34.02 -11.64
CA ALA A 348 -16.44 33.25 -12.28
C ALA A 348 -17.21 34.08 -13.33
N ASP A 349 -17.44 35.37 -13.04
CA ASP A 349 -18.20 36.30 -13.88
C ASP A 349 -17.39 36.95 -15.01
N ASN A 350 -16.10 36.60 -15.12
CA ASN A 350 -15.17 37.24 -16.05
C ASN A 350 -14.78 36.36 -17.26
N GLN A 351 -15.48 35.23 -17.44
CA GLN A 351 -15.26 34.32 -18.56
C GLN A 351 -15.74 34.94 -19.89
N GLY A 352 -14.90 34.84 -20.94
CA GLY A 352 -15.25 35.29 -22.30
C GLY A 352 -15.04 36.78 -22.59
N LYS A 353 -14.41 37.54 -21.68
CA LYS A 353 -14.08 38.95 -21.89
C LYS A 353 -12.94 39.14 -22.90
N ALA A 354 -13.09 40.11 -23.79
CA ALA A 354 -12.08 40.45 -24.80
C ALA A 354 -11.04 41.42 -24.24
N TYR A 355 -9.75 41.14 -24.45
CA TYR A 355 -8.65 42.03 -24.05
C TYR A 355 -7.94 42.56 -25.28
N ALA A 356 -7.69 43.88 -25.31
CA ALA A 356 -7.00 44.55 -26.41
C ALA A 356 -5.65 45.09 -25.92
N THR A 357 -4.59 44.84 -26.69
CA THR A 357 -3.26 45.40 -26.44
C THR A 357 -2.85 46.24 -27.64
N ILE A 358 -2.26 47.40 -27.38
CA ILE A 358 -1.63 48.24 -28.41
C ILE A 358 -0.11 48.03 -28.28
N SER A 359 0.53 47.53 -29.34
CA SER A 359 1.98 47.35 -29.41
C SER A 359 2.66 48.52 -30.11
N PHE A 360 3.95 48.69 -29.88
CA PHE A 360 4.79 49.63 -30.61
C PHE A 360 6.11 48.96 -30.98
N LYS A 361 6.79 49.48 -32.01
CA LYS A 361 8.08 48.96 -32.44
C LYS A 361 9.21 49.68 -31.71
N SER A 362 10.24 48.93 -31.31
CA SER A 362 11.50 49.50 -30.82
C SER A 362 12.31 50.12 -31.96
N SER A 363 13.39 50.84 -31.63
CA SER A 363 14.35 51.38 -32.60
C SER A 363 15.09 50.29 -33.40
N SER A 364 15.10 49.04 -32.92
CA SER A 364 15.62 47.86 -33.61
C SER A 364 14.56 47.15 -34.49
N ASN A 365 13.37 47.74 -34.67
CA ASN A 365 12.24 47.19 -35.45
C ASN A 365 11.63 45.89 -34.85
N GLU A 366 11.92 45.58 -33.59
CA GLU A 366 11.28 44.49 -32.85
C GLU A 366 9.97 44.97 -32.21
N GLU A 367 8.96 44.09 -32.15
CA GLU A 367 7.65 44.41 -31.60
C GLU A 367 7.65 44.31 -30.07
N GLU A 368 7.49 45.45 -29.41
CA GLU A 368 7.34 45.57 -27.96
C GLU A 368 5.85 45.48 -27.59
N ARG A 369 5.46 44.38 -26.97
CA ARG A 369 4.07 44.13 -26.61
C ARG A 369 3.95 43.39 -25.28
N TRP A 370 2.87 43.67 -24.56
CA TRP A 370 2.45 42.79 -23.47
C TRP A 370 2.06 41.44 -24.05
N ARG A 371 2.56 40.36 -23.44
CA ARG A 371 2.14 39.00 -23.79
C ARG A 371 1.42 38.39 -22.61
N ILE A 372 0.25 37.85 -22.89
CA ILE A 372 -0.56 37.12 -21.90
C ILE A 372 -0.63 35.70 -22.45
N GLU A 373 0.18 34.83 -21.89
CA GLU A 373 0.31 33.44 -22.33
C GLU A 373 -0.48 32.55 -21.39
N THR A 374 -1.22 31.59 -21.96
CA THR A 374 -1.85 30.54 -21.16
C THR A 374 -0.86 29.40 -20.99
N VAL A 375 -0.59 29.02 -19.74
CA VAL A 375 0.22 27.84 -19.46
C VAL A 375 -0.69 26.61 -19.60
N ASP A 376 -0.47 25.81 -20.63
CA ASP A 376 -1.17 24.52 -20.79
C ASP A 376 -0.50 23.47 -19.91
N LEU A 377 -1.14 23.18 -18.78
CA LEU A 377 -0.61 22.27 -17.77
C LEU A 377 -1.04 20.82 -18.01
N LYS A 378 -1.74 20.52 -19.12
CA LYS A 378 -2.18 19.16 -19.51
C LYS A 378 -2.76 18.34 -18.37
N TYR A 379 -3.56 19.03 -17.55
CA TYR A 379 -4.10 18.49 -16.30
C TYR A 379 -4.95 17.25 -16.51
N LYS A 380 -5.77 17.30 -17.56
CA LYS A 380 -6.68 16.24 -17.92
C LYS A 380 -5.88 15.00 -18.29
N GLU A 381 -4.87 15.14 -19.13
CA GLU A 381 -4.00 14.06 -19.59
C GLU A 381 -3.23 13.43 -18.44
N TYR A 382 -2.69 14.25 -17.52
CA TYR A 382 -2.00 13.74 -16.33
C TYR A 382 -2.95 12.94 -15.43
N ILE A 383 -4.12 13.48 -15.08
CA ILE A 383 -5.10 12.78 -14.24
C ILE A 383 -5.65 11.53 -14.93
N GLU A 384 -5.94 11.60 -16.23
CA GLU A 384 -6.38 10.45 -17.03
C GLU A 384 -5.32 9.35 -17.10
N SER A 385 -4.04 9.71 -17.21
CA SER A 385 -2.94 8.74 -17.19
C SER A 385 -2.83 8.01 -15.84
N LEU A 386 -3.00 8.73 -14.73
CA LEU A 386 -2.99 8.15 -13.38
C LEU A 386 -4.20 7.23 -13.15
N ILE A 387 -5.39 7.64 -13.61
CA ILE A 387 -6.60 6.81 -13.55
C ILE A 387 -6.44 5.56 -14.42
N SER A 388 -5.85 5.68 -15.61
CA SER A 388 -5.59 4.54 -16.50
C SER A 388 -4.62 3.53 -15.87
N TYR A 389 -3.54 4.02 -15.24
CA TYR A 389 -2.63 3.19 -14.48
C TYR A 389 -3.34 2.48 -13.32
N ASP A 390 -4.20 3.19 -12.56
CA ASP A 390 -4.92 2.62 -11.42
C ASP A 390 -5.91 1.52 -11.85
N LYS A 391 -6.61 1.71 -12.99
CA LYS A 391 -7.45 0.66 -13.59
C LYS A 391 -6.64 -0.57 -13.97
N ARG A 392 -5.46 -0.37 -14.58
CA ARG A 392 -4.57 -1.48 -14.92
C ARG A 392 -4.05 -2.20 -13.68
N ALA A 393 -3.70 -1.45 -12.63
CA ALA A 393 -3.28 -2.01 -11.36
C ALA A 393 -4.39 -2.89 -10.77
N ASP A 394 -5.63 -2.43 -10.73
CA ASP A 394 -6.77 -3.23 -10.25
C ASP A 394 -6.92 -4.57 -10.98
N GLU A 395 -6.77 -4.57 -12.31
CA GLU A 395 -6.81 -5.80 -13.11
C GLU A 395 -5.68 -6.77 -12.75
N VAL A 396 -4.46 -6.26 -12.65
CA VAL A 396 -3.27 -7.05 -12.27
C VAL A 396 -3.46 -7.63 -10.88
N LEU A 397 -3.89 -6.83 -9.91
CA LEU A 397 -4.11 -7.25 -8.53
C LEU A 397 -5.19 -8.33 -8.46
N LEU A 398 -6.31 -8.13 -9.14
CA LEU A 398 -7.39 -9.12 -9.16
C LEU A 398 -6.93 -10.45 -9.78
N SER A 399 -6.23 -10.40 -10.91
CA SER A 399 -5.67 -11.58 -11.57
C SER A 399 -4.65 -12.30 -10.70
N SER A 400 -3.81 -11.55 -9.99
CA SER A 400 -2.71 -12.09 -9.18
C SER A 400 -3.20 -12.88 -7.95
N VAL A 401 -4.37 -12.50 -7.41
CA VAL A 401 -5.02 -13.19 -6.29
C VAL A 401 -5.76 -14.45 -6.76
N GLY A 402 -5.97 -14.62 -8.07
CA GLY A 402 -6.68 -15.77 -8.63
C GLY A 402 -8.20 -15.72 -8.44
N LEU A 403 -8.77 -14.55 -8.13
CA LEU A 403 -10.21 -14.35 -8.01
C LEU A 403 -10.77 -13.75 -9.30
N ASP A 404 -11.74 -14.43 -9.92
CA ASP A 404 -12.44 -13.85 -11.07
C ASP A 404 -13.30 -12.64 -10.68
N SER A 405 -13.47 -11.69 -11.59
CA SER A 405 -14.24 -10.47 -11.33
C SER A 405 -15.72 -10.74 -11.00
N SER A 406 -16.32 -11.85 -11.48
CA SER A 406 -17.70 -12.23 -11.12
C SER A 406 -17.83 -12.53 -9.64
N ILE A 407 -16.80 -13.12 -9.04
CA ILE A 407 -16.80 -13.54 -7.64
C ILE A 407 -16.02 -12.60 -6.74
N SER A 408 -15.49 -11.48 -7.22
CA SER A 408 -14.75 -10.49 -6.41
C SER A 408 -15.51 -9.19 -6.17
N SER A 409 -16.60 -8.96 -6.90
CA SER A 409 -17.39 -7.71 -6.85
C SER A 409 -16.60 -6.47 -7.28
N VAL A 410 -15.47 -6.64 -7.99
CA VAL A 410 -14.72 -5.56 -8.63
C VAL A 410 -15.23 -5.41 -10.06
N GLY A 411 -15.87 -4.28 -10.35
CA GLY A 411 -16.36 -3.96 -11.69
C GLY A 411 -15.20 -3.75 -12.65
N LYS A 412 -15.28 -4.34 -13.85
CA LYS A 412 -14.42 -3.97 -14.98
C LYS A 412 -15.19 -2.99 -15.86
N ASP A 413 -14.54 -1.90 -16.27
CA ASP A 413 -15.13 -0.97 -17.24
C ASP A 413 -15.50 -1.73 -18.52
N GLY A 414 -16.75 -1.59 -18.96
CA GLY A 414 -17.28 -2.27 -20.14
C GLY A 414 -17.79 -3.71 -19.92
N VAL A 415 -17.64 -4.29 -18.73
CA VAL A 415 -18.24 -5.61 -18.41
C VAL A 415 -19.61 -5.39 -17.75
N ILE A 416 -20.63 -5.32 -18.59
CA ILE A 416 -22.05 -5.34 -18.18
C ILE A 416 -22.36 -6.75 -17.69
N SER A 417 -22.72 -6.89 -16.41
CA SER A 417 -23.25 -8.10 -15.74
C SER A 417 -22.76 -9.46 -16.28
N LYS A 418 -21.77 -10.07 -15.63
CA LYS A 418 -21.51 -11.51 -15.84
C LYS A 418 -22.76 -12.31 -15.45
N SER A 419 -23.12 -13.33 -16.23
CA SER A 419 -24.32 -14.12 -15.98
C SER A 419 -24.22 -14.83 -14.61
N GLY A 420 -25.36 -15.09 -13.97
CA GLY A 420 -25.39 -15.84 -12.70
C GLY A 420 -24.70 -17.21 -12.82
N SER A 421 -24.76 -17.83 -14.00
CA SER A 421 -24.09 -19.08 -14.33
C SER A 421 -22.57 -18.95 -14.35
N ASP A 422 -22.00 -17.89 -14.95
CA ASP A 422 -20.55 -17.67 -14.97
C ASP A 422 -19.99 -17.43 -13.56
N ALA A 423 -20.72 -16.66 -12.75
CA ALA A 423 -20.38 -16.46 -11.34
C ALA A 423 -20.36 -17.79 -10.57
N TYR A 424 -21.34 -18.64 -10.82
CA TYR A 424 -21.45 -19.96 -10.20
C TYR A 424 -20.27 -20.88 -10.57
N TYR A 425 -19.95 -21.02 -11.86
CA TYR A 425 -18.84 -21.88 -12.30
C TYR A 425 -17.48 -21.37 -11.83
N ASN A 426 -17.24 -20.05 -11.89
CA ASN A 426 -15.99 -19.48 -11.38
C ASN A 426 -15.86 -19.69 -9.88
N TYR A 427 -16.96 -19.63 -9.13
CA TYR A 427 -16.96 -19.96 -7.71
C TYR A 427 -16.62 -21.43 -7.45
N LEU A 428 -17.17 -22.37 -8.23
CA LEU A 428 -16.83 -23.80 -8.11
C LEU A 428 -15.36 -24.08 -8.41
N ILE A 429 -14.82 -23.50 -9.49
CA ILE A 429 -13.41 -23.63 -9.85
C ILE A 429 -12.52 -23.13 -8.72
N TYR A 430 -12.86 -21.96 -8.15
CA TYR A 430 -12.14 -21.42 -7.00
C TYR A 430 -12.25 -22.33 -5.78
N LEU A 431 -13.44 -22.85 -5.43
CA LEU A 431 -13.59 -23.77 -4.30
C LEU A 431 -12.74 -25.04 -4.45
N MET A 432 -12.62 -25.58 -5.68
CA MET A 432 -11.78 -26.75 -5.97
C MET A 432 -10.29 -26.45 -5.79
N SER A 433 -9.83 -25.23 -6.10
CA SER A 433 -8.43 -24.83 -5.94
C SER A 433 -8.01 -24.56 -4.50
N LEU A 434 -8.95 -24.44 -3.55
CA LEU A 434 -8.68 -24.16 -2.15
C LEU A 434 -8.16 -25.37 -1.34
N THR A 435 -8.14 -26.57 -1.93
CA THR A 435 -7.77 -27.80 -1.21
C THR A 435 -6.34 -27.75 -0.63
N PRO A 436 -5.30 -27.33 -1.39
CA PRO A 436 -3.95 -27.21 -0.83
C PRO A 436 -3.85 -26.18 0.30
N ASP A 437 -4.50 -25.02 0.14
CA ASP A 437 -4.57 -23.97 1.16
C ASP A 437 -5.21 -24.50 2.46
N GLU A 438 -6.29 -25.29 2.34
CA GLU A 438 -6.96 -25.93 3.47
C GLU A 438 -6.04 -26.93 4.16
N GLU A 439 -5.34 -27.79 3.42
CA GLU A 439 -4.42 -28.79 3.99
C GLU A 439 -3.35 -28.13 4.85
N ILE A 440 -2.73 -27.05 4.35
CA ILE A 440 -1.74 -26.29 5.10
C ILE A 440 -2.39 -25.65 6.32
N CYS A 441 -3.54 -24.96 6.19
CA CYS A 441 -4.19 -24.26 7.31
C CYS A 441 -4.75 -25.19 8.39
N CYS A 442 -5.15 -26.42 8.03
CA CYS A 442 -5.67 -27.43 8.95
C CYS A 442 -4.57 -28.33 9.54
N GLU A 443 -3.34 -28.29 9.02
CA GLU A 443 -2.21 -29.10 9.48
C GLU A 443 -2.02 -29.10 11.01
N PRO A 444 -1.94 -27.95 11.71
CA PRO A 444 -1.74 -27.96 13.17
C PRO A 444 -2.90 -28.64 13.92
N PHE A 445 -4.14 -28.50 13.45
CA PHE A 445 -5.27 -29.18 14.06
C PHE A 445 -5.19 -30.69 13.84
N ASN A 446 -4.84 -31.12 12.63
CA ASN A 446 -4.70 -32.54 12.30
C ASN A 446 -3.54 -33.19 13.05
N TRP A 447 -2.42 -32.48 13.24
CA TRP A 447 -1.33 -32.92 14.12
C TRP A 447 -1.79 -33.03 15.57
N ALA A 448 -2.62 -32.10 16.07
CA ALA A 448 -3.16 -32.19 17.42
C ALA A 448 -4.10 -33.39 17.59
N ILE A 449 -4.94 -33.67 16.60
CA ILE A 449 -5.79 -34.87 16.56
C ILE A 449 -4.94 -36.13 16.53
N GLN A 450 -3.86 -36.16 15.76
CA GLN A 450 -2.94 -37.31 15.72
C GLN A 450 -2.33 -37.62 17.10
N ILE A 451 -2.03 -36.60 17.89
CA ILE A 451 -1.42 -36.73 19.22
C ILE A 451 -2.48 -37.11 20.27
N ASN A 452 -3.59 -36.39 20.30
CA ASN A 452 -4.62 -36.55 21.34
C ASN A 452 -5.54 -37.74 21.09
N PHE A 453 -5.85 -38.03 19.83
CA PHE A 453 -6.80 -39.05 19.40
C PHE A 453 -6.17 -40.00 18.36
N PRO A 454 -5.06 -40.68 18.68
CA PRO A 454 -4.31 -41.48 17.71
C PRO A 454 -5.14 -42.61 17.08
N ALA A 455 -6.11 -43.16 17.80
CA ALA A 455 -7.02 -44.18 17.27
C ALA A 455 -7.95 -43.60 16.19
N LEU A 456 -8.61 -42.47 16.47
CA LEU A 456 -9.46 -41.77 15.51
C LEU A 456 -8.64 -41.29 14.29
N TYR A 457 -7.44 -40.76 14.53
CA TYR A 457 -6.57 -40.35 13.44
C TYR A 457 -6.20 -41.53 12.52
N LYS A 458 -5.92 -42.72 13.07
CA LYS A 458 -5.66 -43.94 12.28
C LYS A 458 -6.89 -44.43 11.51
N GLN A 459 -8.10 -44.20 12.03
CA GLN A 459 -9.37 -44.48 11.35
C GLN A 459 -9.72 -43.44 10.26
N GLY A 460 -8.87 -42.45 10.04
CA GLY A 460 -9.02 -41.47 8.96
C GLY A 460 -9.79 -40.20 9.35
N TYR A 461 -10.09 -39.98 10.63
CA TYR A 461 -10.71 -38.73 11.08
C TYR A 461 -9.72 -37.57 10.96
N ARG A 462 -10.15 -36.50 10.28
CA ARG A 462 -9.39 -35.27 10.07
C ARG A 462 -10.28 -34.05 10.31
N LEU A 463 -9.66 -32.91 10.58
CA LEU A 463 -10.34 -31.61 10.61
C LEU A 463 -10.13 -30.91 9.25
N GLY A 464 -11.21 -30.35 8.72
CA GLY A 464 -11.23 -29.52 7.52
C GLY A 464 -12.21 -28.36 7.68
N PHE A 465 -12.32 -27.49 6.67
CA PHE A 465 -13.29 -26.40 6.66
C PHE A 465 -14.54 -26.81 5.89
N TYR A 466 -15.67 -26.84 6.60
CA TYR A 466 -16.95 -27.20 6.01
C TYR A 466 -17.40 -26.11 5.04
N ARG A 467 -17.56 -26.49 3.77
CA ARG A 467 -17.94 -25.61 2.67
C ARG A 467 -19.12 -26.24 1.95
N GLU A 468 -20.26 -25.54 1.98
CA GLU A 468 -21.43 -25.92 1.19
C GLU A 468 -21.19 -25.46 -0.24
N ILE A 469 -21.26 -26.41 -1.17
CA ILE A 469 -21.33 -26.11 -2.59
C ILE A 469 -22.79 -25.72 -2.85
N PRO A 470 -23.10 -24.47 -3.22
CA PRO A 470 -24.46 -24.10 -3.56
C PRO A 470 -24.92 -24.95 -4.74
N SER A 471 -26.16 -25.43 -4.70
CA SER A 471 -26.78 -26.10 -5.85
C SER A 471 -27.20 -25.07 -6.90
N ARG A 472 -27.23 -25.44 -8.19
CA ARG A 472 -27.87 -24.58 -9.20
C ARG A 472 -29.35 -24.48 -8.89
N GLN A 473 -29.91 -23.28 -8.98
CA GLN A 473 -31.36 -23.08 -8.76
C GLN A 473 -32.21 -23.96 -9.71
N GLU A 474 -31.70 -24.26 -10.90
CA GLU A 474 -32.34 -25.16 -11.86
C GLU A 474 -32.43 -26.61 -11.36
N ASP A 475 -31.41 -27.06 -10.60
CA ASP A 475 -31.28 -28.43 -10.06
C ASP A 475 -31.96 -28.59 -8.68
N VAL A 476 -32.37 -27.48 -8.05
CA VAL A 476 -33.13 -27.49 -6.79
C VAL A 476 -34.62 -27.67 -7.10
N LYS A 477 -35.29 -28.53 -6.34
CA LYS A 477 -36.74 -28.76 -6.45
C LYS A 477 -37.48 -27.41 -6.39
N PRO A 478 -38.56 -27.18 -7.15
CA PRO A 478 -39.24 -25.88 -7.21
C PRO A 478 -39.56 -25.26 -5.84
N ASN A 479 -39.94 -26.08 -4.86
CA ASN A 479 -40.31 -25.65 -3.50
C ASN A 479 -39.13 -25.32 -2.58
N GLU A 480 -37.90 -25.64 -2.99
CA GLU A 480 -36.67 -25.39 -2.22
C GLU A 480 -35.84 -24.25 -2.84
N ARG A 481 -36.33 -23.63 -3.92
CA ARG A 481 -35.66 -22.51 -4.60
C ARG A 481 -35.76 -21.23 -3.75
N LEU A 482 -34.71 -20.42 -3.79
CA LEU A 482 -34.62 -19.15 -3.04
C LEU A 482 -35.80 -18.20 -3.29
N ASN A 483 -36.37 -18.24 -4.50
CA ASN A 483 -37.49 -17.38 -4.89
C ASN A 483 -38.82 -17.65 -4.14
N GLN A 484 -38.93 -18.76 -3.39
CA GLN A 484 -40.12 -19.07 -2.58
C GLN A 484 -39.89 -18.97 -1.07
N GLN A 485 -38.65 -18.74 -0.61
CA GLN A 485 -38.34 -18.63 0.83
C GLN A 485 -38.57 -17.21 1.40
N GLU A 486 -38.98 -16.25 0.57
CA GLU A 486 -39.36 -14.88 0.98
C GLU A 486 -40.86 -14.56 0.74
N SER A 487 -41.75 -15.56 0.81
CA SER A 487 -43.21 -15.34 0.78
C SER A 487 -43.89 -15.71 2.09
#